data_AF-A0A1F5DL10-F1
#
_entry.id   AF-A0A1F5DL10-F1
#
_cell.length_a   1.000
_cell.length_b   1.000
_cell.length_c   1.000
_cell.angle_alpha   90.00
_cell.angle_beta   90.00
_cell.angle_gamma   90.00
#
_symmetry.space_group_name_H-M   'P 1'
#
loop_
_entity.id
_entity.type
_entity.pdbx_description
1 polymer ?
#
loop_
_entity_poly.entity_id
_entity_poly.type
_entity_poly.pdbx_seq_one_letter_code
_entity_poly.pdbx_strand_id
1 'polypeptide(L)'
;MKGVKAMNSARKPTILRILLLFSLAVAIISLISLAYLQVNISGDGVPNRPQGGPPVEYPWGQAYAIIVVVVLSIATAGYSWRRITIQNQ
;
A
#
# COMPACT_ATOMS: atom_id res chain seq x y z
N MET A 1 13.13 -36.53 22.66
CA MET A 1 12.86 -35.62 21.52
C MET A 1 11.71 -34.62 21.80
N LYS A 2 11.68 -33.96 22.97
CA LYS A 2 10.65 -32.96 23.32
C LYS A 2 11.07 -31.49 23.10
N GLY A 3 12.35 -31.24 22.82
CA GLY A 3 12.90 -29.87 22.67
C GLY A 3 12.64 -29.17 21.33
N VAL A 4 12.37 -29.91 20.24
CA VAL A 4 12.16 -29.32 18.92
C VAL A 4 10.72 -28.81 18.71
N LYS A 5 9.74 -29.41 19.40
CA LYS A 5 8.32 -28.98 19.32
C LYS A 5 8.05 -27.67 20.08
N ALA A 6 8.79 -27.39 21.15
CA ALA A 6 8.64 -26.14 21.91
C ALA A 6 9.21 -24.92 21.15
N MET A 7 10.23 -25.14 20.29
CA MET A 7 10.86 -24.05 19.53
C MET A 7 10.01 -23.58 18.35
N ASN A 8 9.07 -24.40 17.87
CA ASN A 8 8.08 -23.99 16.85
C ASN A 8 6.81 -23.35 17.45
N SER A 9 6.57 -23.47 18.75
CA SER A 9 5.42 -22.84 19.42
C SER A 9 5.67 -21.38 19.81
N ALA A 10 6.92 -20.91 19.73
CA ALA A 10 7.34 -19.56 20.14
C ALA A 10 7.68 -18.64 18.95
N ARG A 11 7.46 -19.06 17.70
CA ARG A 11 7.48 -18.14 16.56
C ARG A 11 6.20 -17.31 16.64
N LYS A 12 6.32 -16.19 17.38
CA LYS A 12 5.44 -15.02 17.34
C LYS A 12 4.94 -14.78 15.90
N PRO A 13 3.79 -14.15 15.69
CA PRO A 13 3.25 -13.88 14.35
C PRO A 13 4.05 -12.80 13.61
N THR A 14 5.36 -12.94 13.54
CA THR A 14 6.33 -12.02 12.94
C THR A 14 6.03 -11.85 11.46
N ILE A 15 5.67 -12.93 10.75
CA ILE A 15 5.35 -12.86 9.32
C ILE A 15 4.09 -12.02 9.09
N LEU A 16 3.01 -12.24 9.86
CA LEU A 16 1.78 -11.45 9.72
C LEU A 16 2.01 -9.98 10.11
N ARG A 17 2.84 -9.72 11.12
CA ARG A 17 3.21 -8.35 11.51
C ARG A 17 4.05 -7.65 10.43
N ILE A 18 5.00 -8.36 9.82
CA ILE A 18 5.77 -7.85 8.68
C ILE A 18 4.82 -7.56 7.52
N LEU A 19 3.92 -8.48 7.20
CA LEU A 19 2.97 -8.35 6.10
C LEU A 19 1.99 -7.18 6.33
N LEU A 20 1.53 -6.98 7.57
CA LEU A 20 0.73 -5.83 7.98
C LEU A 20 1.48 -4.52 7.73
N LEU A 21 2.68 -4.37 8.28
CA LEU A 21 3.48 -3.14 8.18
C LEU A 21 3.88 -2.85 6.73
N PHE A 22 4.28 -3.89 6.00
CA PHE A 22 4.63 -3.79 4.58
C PHE A 22 3.42 -3.34 3.74
N SER A 23 2.25 -3.95 3.96
CA SER A 23 1.03 -3.56 3.22
C SER A 23 0.61 -2.11 3.53
N LEU A 24 0.72 -1.69 4.79
CA LEU A 24 0.50 -0.30 5.18
C LEU A 24 1.48 0.66 4.49
N ALA A 25 2.77 0.30 4.44
CA ALA A 25 3.77 1.12 3.76
C ALA A 25 3.48 1.26 2.26
N VAL A 26 3.13 0.15 1.59
CA VAL A 26 2.74 0.17 0.16
C VAL A 26 1.53 1.06 -0.07
N ALA A 27 0.50 0.97 0.79
CA ALA A 27 -0.68 1.82 0.70
C ALA A 27 -0.33 3.31 0.83
N ILE A 28 0.51 3.68 1.81
CA ILE A 28 0.94 5.07 2.04
C ILE A 28 1.71 5.61 0.83
N ILE A 29 2.71 4.88 0.35
CA ILE A 29 3.54 5.29 -0.80
C ILE A 29 2.67 5.44 -2.06
N SER A 30 1.72 4.55 -2.26
CA SER A 30 0.79 4.59 -3.39
C SER A 30 -0.12 5.82 -3.33
N LEU A 31 -0.65 6.17 -2.15
CA LEU A 31 -1.45 7.38 -1.96
C LEU A 31 -0.64 8.68 -2.21
N ILE A 32 0.61 8.72 -1.75
CA ILE A 32 1.52 9.84 -2.03
C ILE A 32 1.74 9.98 -3.54
N SER A 33 2.00 8.85 -4.22
CA SER A 33 2.19 8.83 -5.67
C SER A 33 0.96 9.33 -6.44
N LEU A 34 -0.24 9.01 -5.95
CA LEU A 34 -1.49 9.49 -6.53
C LEU A 34 -1.63 11.02 -6.41
N ALA A 35 -1.22 11.61 -5.28
CA ALA A 35 -1.24 13.05 -5.08
C ALA A 35 -0.30 13.78 -6.08
N TYR A 36 0.90 13.25 -6.31
CA TYR A 36 1.80 13.79 -7.34
C TYR A 36 1.21 13.67 -8.75
N LEU A 37 0.55 12.54 -9.06
CA LEU A 37 -0.11 12.34 -10.34
C LEU A 37 -1.24 13.35 -10.55
N GLN A 38 -2.05 13.61 -9.52
CA GLN A 38 -3.14 14.58 -9.57
C GLN A 38 -2.64 16.00 -9.85
N VAL A 39 -1.54 16.42 -9.22
CA VAL A 39 -0.94 17.76 -9.47
C VAL A 39 -0.48 17.88 -10.92
N ASN A 40 0.03 16.81 -11.53
CA ASN A 40 0.43 16.80 -12.92
C ASN A 40 -0.78 16.76 -13.90
N ILE A 41 -1.89 16.11 -13.52
CA ILE A 41 -3.12 16.03 -14.34
C ILE A 41 -3.93 17.33 -14.28
N SER A 42 -4.13 17.86 -13.07
CA SER A 42 -4.93 19.07 -12.83
C SER A 42 -4.17 20.34 -13.20
N GLY A 43 -2.84 20.19 -13.30
CA GLY A 43 -1.85 21.24 -13.37
C GLY A 43 -2.08 22.34 -12.34
N ASP A 44 -1.56 23.52 -12.62
CA ASP A 44 -1.31 24.57 -11.65
C ASP A 44 -2.29 25.77 -11.80
N GLY A 45 -3.35 25.59 -12.59
CA GLY A 45 -4.53 26.47 -12.63
C GLY A 45 -4.34 27.84 -13.29
N VAL A 46 -3.23 28.12 -13.96
CA VAL A 46 -3.04 29.38 -14.70
C VAL A 46 -3.43 29.20 -16.17
N PRO A 47 -4.27 30.10 -16.72
CA PRO A 47 -4.67 30.05 -18.12
C PRO A 47 -3.47 30.17 -19.09
N ASN A 48 -3.52 29.45 -20.20
CA ASN A 48 -2.60 29.56 -21.35
C ASN A 48 -1.11 29.31 -21.10
N ARG A 49 -0.69 28.85 -19.91
CA ARG A 49 0.66 28.29 -19.74
C ARG A 49 0.65 26.80 -20.09
N PRO A 50 1.65 26.28 -20.83
CA PRO A 50 1.82 24.85 -21.00
C PRO A 50 2.00 24.20 -19.62
N GLN A 51 0.98 23.48 -19.16
CA GLN A 51 1.03 22.77 -17.89
C GLN A 51 1.65 21.39 -18.17
N GLY A 52 2.98 21.32 -18.03
CA GLY A 52 3.76 20.11 -18.30
C GLY A 52 4.36 20.06 -19.71
N GLY A 53 5.38 19.20 -19.86
CA GLY A 53 5.98 18.85 -21.16
C GLY A 53 4.95 18.20 -22.10
N PRO A 54 5.33 17.87 -23.36
CA PRO A 54 4.40 17.38 -24.41
C PRO A 54 3.47 16.29 -23.86
N PRO A 55 2.21 16.23 -24.33
CA PRO A 55 1.11 15.58 -23.63
C PRO A 55 1.48 14.14 -23.31
N VAL A 56 1.86 13.92 -22.04
CA VAL A 56 1.93 12.57 -21.49
C VAL A 56 0.49 12.11 -21.49
N GLU A 57 0.18 11.09 -22.28
CA GLU A 57 -1.13 10.44 -22.31
C GLU A 57 -1.72 10.43 -20.91
N TYR A 58 -2.92 11.01 -20.74
CA TYR A 58 -3.52 11.21 -19.42
C TYR A 58 -3.37 9.94 -18.58
N PRO A 59 -2.59 9.96 -17.47
CA PRO A 59 -2.18 8.74 -16.78
C PRO A 59 -3.30 8.17 -15.89
N TRP A 60 -4.56 8.30 -16.30
CA TRP A 60 -5.72 7.71 -15.60
C TRP A 60 -5.55 6.20 -15.44
N GLY A 61 -4.98 5.49 -16.43
CA GLY A 61 -4.63 4.08 -16.30
C GLY A 61 -3.67 3.79 -15.13
N GLN A 62 -2.68 4.67 -14.93
CA GLN A 62 -1.76 4.60 -13.80
C GLN A 62 -2.46 4.95 -12.48
N ALA A 63 -3.35 5.95 -12.48
CA ALA A 63 -4.17 6.29 -11.32
C ALA A 63 -5.03 5.10 -10.86
N TYR A 64 -5.70 4.42 -11.79
CA TYR A 64 -6.49 3.22 -11.51
C TYR A 64 -5.62 2.09 -10.94
N ALA A 65 -4.46 1.83 -11.52
CA ALA A 65 -3.53 0.82 -11.01
C ALA A 65 -3.09 1.12 -9.56
N ILE A 66 -2.77 2.39 -9.26
CA ILE A 66 -2.40 2.84 -7.91
C ILE A 66 -3.57 2.61 -6.94
N ILE A 67 -4.80 2.98 -7.31
CA ILE A 67 -5.99 2.79 -6.47
C ILE A 67 -6.21 1.30 -6.16
N VAL A 68 -6.09 0.43 -7.17
CA VAL A 68 -6.22 -1.03 -6.98
C VAL A 68 -5.17 -1.56 -6.01
N VAL A 69 -3.91 -1.12 -6.14
CA VAL A 69 -2.82 -1.51 -5.23
C VAL A 69 -3.11 -1.05 -3.79
N VAL A 70 -3.63 0.18 -3.60
CA VAL A 70 -4.03 0.68 -2.27
C VAL A 70 -5.11 -0.19 -1.65
N VAL A 71 -6.18 -0.49 -2.41
CA VAL A 71 -7.30 -1.31 -1.92
C VAL A 71 -6.84 -2.71 -1.50
N LEU A 72 -6.03 -3.37 -2.34
CA LEU A 72 -5.49 -4.70 -2.03
C LEU A 72 -4.56 -4.67 -0.82
N SER A 73 -3.75 -3.62 -0.69
CA SER A 73 -2.84 -3.46 0.44
C SER A 73 -3.60 -3.24 1.75
N ILE A 74 -4.67 -2.44 1.73
CA ILE A 74 -5.53 -2.25 2.92
C ILE A 74 -6.25 -3.53 3.29
N ALA A 75 -6.78 -4.29 2.31
CA ALA A 75 -7.43 -5.58 2.57
C ALA A 75 -6.45 -6.58 3.22
N THR A 76 -5.22 -6.62 2.71
CA THR A 76 -4.14 -7.49 3.22
C THR A 76 -3.69 -7.09 4.63
N ALA A 77 -3.60 -5.78 4.90
CA ALA A 77 -3.35 -5.24 6.23
C ALA A 77 -4.46 -5.62 7.21
N GLY A 78 -5.73 -5.43 6.82
CA GLY A 78 -6.90 -5.79 7.64
C GLY A 78 -6.96 -7.28 7.96
N TYR A 79 -6.70 -8.15 7.00
CA TYR A 79 -6.61 -9.60 7.22
C TYR A 79 -5.50 -9.94 8.22
N SER A 80 -4.30 -9.37 8.03
CA SER A 80 -3.15 -9.61 8.90
C SER A 80 -3.42 -9.15 10.32
N TRP A 81 -4.00 -7.96 10.49
CA TRP A 81 -4.40 -7.41 11.78
C TRP A 81 -5.38 -8.33 12.52
N ARG A 82 -6.44 -8.78 11.83
CA ARG A 82 -7.44 -9.69 12.40
C ARG A 82 -6.82 -10.99 12.88
N ARG A 83 -5.93 -11.60 12.07
CA ARG A 83 -5.24 -12.84 12.43
C ARG A 83 -4.30 -12.66 13.62
N ILE A 84 -3.54 -11.56 13.67
CA ILE A 84 -2.66 -11.24 14.82
C ILE A 84 -3.50 -11.07 16.08
N THR A 85 -4.65 -10.39 16.00
CA THR A 85 -5.53 -10.15 17.15
C THR A 85 -6.06 -11.45 17.73
N ILE A 86 -6.58 -12.36 16.89
CA ILE A 86 -7.07 -13.68 17.30
C ILE A 86 -5.96 -14.52 17.94
N GLN A 87 -4.72 -14.40 17.45
CA GLN A 87 -3.57 -15.15 17.98
C GLN A 87 -3.02 -14.61 19.31
N ASN A 88 -3.36 -13.38 19.69
CA ASN A 88 -2.94 -12.77 20.96
C ASN A 88 -4.04 -12.85 22.05
N GLN A 89 -5.21 -13.39 21.72
CA GLN A 89 -6.28 -13.75 22.66
C GLN A 89 -6.09 -15.18 23.15
#